data_AF-A0A3M0YXX2-F1
#
_entry.id   AF-A0A3M0YXX2-F1
#
_cell.length_a   1.000
_cell.length_b   1.000
_cell.length_c   1.000
_cell.angle_alpha   90.00
_cell.angle_beta   90.00
_cell.angle_gamma   90.00
#
_symmetry.space_group_name_H-M   'P 1'
#
loop_
_entity.id
_entity.type
_entity.pdbx_description
1 polymer ?
#
loop_
_entity_poly.entity_id
_entity_poly.type
_entity_poly.pdbx_seq_one_letter_code
_entity_poly.pdbx_strand_id
1 'polypeptide(L)'
;MTGTYPAVYGWDFCDIHNPRLRQHATAILRRLIIEAFERGGVNTISWHMNNPITGRRYNDCKADTVSRILPGGDRHALFRETLDWAAVFSLSLRAPDGTLVPVIFRPWHEHTHDGFWWNLPYCGEEDYVHLWRFTVHYLRDIRHVHNLLYAYASSGRCIKVTEATYLQGYAGDDCVDILGLDNDMDNPKRSCRGRAGSEIRFQQAQNCRSSRGTERESGRFHGNRTHA
;
A
#
# COMPACT_ATOMS: atom_id res chain seq x y z
N MET A 1 -20.50 -27.03 -8.87
CA MET A 1 -21.22 -26.77 -7.61
C MET A 1 -22.50 -25.98 -7.87
N THR A 2 -22.44 -24.77 -8.45
CA THR A 2 -23.62 -23.90 -8.66
C THR A 2 -24.18 -23.88 -10.10
N GLY A 3 -23.41 -24.38 -11.07
CA GLY A 3 -23.81 -24.35 -12.50
C GLY A 3 -23.52 -23.04 -13.22
N THR A 4 -22.96 -22.04 -12.52
CA THR A 4 -22.59 -20.73 -13.07
C THR A 4 -21.17 -20.34 -12.65
N TYR A 5 -20.55 -19.47 -13.43
CA TYR A 5 -19.29 -18.84 -13.05
C TYR A 5 -19.51 -17.72 -12.01
N PRO A 6 -18.49 -17.36 -11.21
CA PRO A 6 -18.58 -16.19 -10.34
C PRO A 6 -18.71 -14.91 -11.17
N ALA A 7 -19.35 -13.89 -10.59
CA ALA A 7 -19.42 -12.56 -11.20
C ALA A 7 -18.07 -11.81 -11.16
N VAL A 8 -17.27 -12.07 -10.13
CA VAL A 8 -15.96 -11.44 -9.91
C VAL A 8 -14.87 -12.51 -9.90
N TYR A 9 -13.81 -12.29 -10.66
CA TYR A 9 -12.67 -13.19 -10.80
C TYR A 9 -11.42 -12.54 -10.20
N GLY A 10 -10.86 -13.19 -9.18
CA GLY A 10 -9.67 -12.72 -8.47
C GLY A 10 -8.39 -13.34 -9.00
N TRP A 11 -7.35 -12.51 -9.14
CA TRP A 11 -6.02 -12.90 -9.58
C TRP A 11 -4.92 -12.20 -8.78
N ASP A 12 -3.65 -12.57 -8.99
CA ASP A 12 -2.53 -11.95 -8.30
C ASP A 12 -1.29 -11.70 -9.19
N PHE A 13 -0.58 -10.61 -8.93
CA PHE A 13 0.68 -10.21 -9.59
C PHE A 13 1.97 -10.78 -8.97
N CYS A 14 1.89 -11.78 -8.11
CA CYS A 14 3.02 -12.36 -7.36
C CYS A 14 4.32 -12.52 -8.15
N ASP A 15 4.30 -12.90 -9.43
CA ASP A 15 5.52 -13.19 -10.21
C ASP A 15 5.95 -12.09 -11.20
N ILE A 16 5.27 -10.96 -11.25
CA ILE A 16 5.48 -9.95 -12.32
C ILE A 16 6.88 -9.32 -12.33
N HIS A 17 7.49 -9.20 -11.14
CA HIS A 17 8.85 -8.67 -10.96
C HIS A 17 9.94 -9.70 -11.28
N ASN A 18 9.61 -11.00 -11.40
CA ASN A 18 10.60 -12.04 -11.60
C ASN A 18 10.81 -12.32 -13.09
N PRO A 19 11.96 -11.94 -13.70
CA PRO A 19 12.19 -12.08 -15.13
C PRO A 19 12.11 -13.52 -15.64
N ARG A 20 12.40 -14.51 -14.78
CA ARG A 20 12.37 -15.93 -15.14
C ARG A 20 10.95 -16.50 -15.20
N LEU A 21 10.05 -15.99 -14.36
CA LEU A 21 8.68 -16.51 -14.22
C LEU A 21 7.67 -15.66 -14.97
N ARG A 22 7.90 -14.34 -15.06
CA ARG A 22 6.91 -13.35 -15.51
C ARG A 22 6.31 -13.68 -16.86
N GLN A 23 7.11 -14.07 -17.87
CA GLN A 23 6.58 -14.27 -19.23
C GLN A 23 5.53 -15.38 -19.29
N HIS A 24 5.81 -16.54 -18.68
CA HIS A 24 4.88 -17.67 -18.67
C HIS A 24 3.67 -17.40 -17.75
N ALA A 25 3.92 -16.92 -16.52
CA ALA A 25 2.87 -16.64 -15.56
C ALA A 25 1.89 -15.58 -16.08
N THR A 26 2.40 -14.50 -16.68
CA THR A 26 1.56 -13.44 -17.23
C THR A 26 0.84 -13.86 -18.52
N ALA A 27 1.40 -14.76 -19.32
CA ALA A 27 0.71 -15.27 -20.50
C ALA A 27 -0.58 -16.03 -20.13
N ILE A 28 -0.50 -16.91 -19.12
CA ILE A 28 -1.66 -17.64 -18.60
C ILE A 28 -2.66 -16.65 -17.97
N LEU A 29 -2.17 -15.76 -17.11
CA LEU A 29 -3.00 -14.80 -16.41
C LEU A 29 -3.78 -13.89 -17.39
N ARG A 30 -3.10 -13.36 -18.41
CA ARG A 30 -3.71 -12.55 -19.46
C ARG A 30 -4.82 -13.30 -20.19
N ARG A 31 -4.58 -14.56 -20.59
CA ARG A 31 -5.59 -15.39 -21.25
C ARG A 31 -6.84 -15.54 -20.37
N LEU A 32 -6.65 -15.89 -19.10
CA LEU A 32 -7.76 -16.14 -18.17
C LEU A 32 -8.56 -14.87 -17.86
N ILE A 33 -7.89 -13.71 -17.74
CA ILE A 33 -8.53 -12.41 -17.55
C ILE A 33 -9.40 -12.03 -18.76
N ILE A 34 -8.87 -12.19 -19.98
CA ILE A 34 -9.60 -11.90 -21.22
C ILE A 34 -10.81 -12.84 -21.32
N GLU A 35 -10.63 -14.13 -21.09
CA GLU A 35 -11.73 -15.09 -21.11
C GLU A 35 -12.80 -14.79 -20.04
N ALA A 36 -12.41 -14.34 -18.85
CA ALA A 36 -13.35 -13.92 -17.81
C ALA A 36 -14.16 -12.69 -18.24
N PHE A 37 -13.50 -11.72 -18.87
CA PHE A 37 -14.15 -10.53 -19.44
C PHE A 37 -15.13 -10.89 -20.56
N GLU A 38 -14.74 -11.76 -21.50
CA GLU A 38 -15.61 -12.22 -22.60
C GLU A 38 -16.86 -12.95 -22.12
N ARG A 39 -16.83 -13.54 -20.91
CA ARG A 39 -17.98 -14.15 -20.25
C ARG A 39 -18.84 -13.16 -19.45
N GLY A 40 -18.51 -11.87 -19.46
CA GLY A 40 -19.19 -10.82 -18.69
C GLY A 40 -18.74 -10.71 -17.23
N GLY A 41 -17.60 -11.30 -16.88
CA GLY A 41 -17.02 -11.24 -15.54
C GLY A 41 -16.25 -9.95 -15.27
N VAL A 42 -16.23 -9.53 -14.00
CA VAL A 42 -15.39 -8.43 -13.51
C VAL A 42 -14.07 -9.00 -13.01
N ASN A 43 -12.95 -8.42 -13.46
CA ASN A 43 -11.62 -8.85 -13.05
C ASN A 43 -11.10 -8.00 -11.88
N THR A 44 -10.53 -8.64 -10.87
CA THR A 44 -9.77 -7.98 -9.80
C THR A 44 -8.40 -8.62 -9.64
N ILE A 45 -7.37 -7.81 -9.40
CA ILE A 45 -5.98 -8.24 -9.24
C ILE A 45 -5.45 -7.68 -7.91
N SER A 46 -5.07 -8.57 -7.01
CA SER A 46 -4.25 -8.23 -5.85
C SER A 46 -2.76 -8.30 -6.18
N TRP A 47 -1.93 -7.80 -5.27
CA TRP A 47 -0.48 -7.83 -5.47
C TRP A 47 0.28 -8.31 -4.24
N HIS A 48 0.70 -9.57 -4.28
CA HIS A 48 1.62 -10.15 -3.33
C HIS A 48 3.08 -9.99 -3.79
N MET A 49 3.53 -8.74 -3.94
CA MET A 49 4.86 -8.44 -4.47
C MET A 49 5.97 -8.99 -3.56
N ASN A 50 6.97 -9.66 -4.13
CA ASN A 50 8.17 -10.04 -3.38
C ASN A 50 8.86 -8.81 -2.80
N ASN A 51 9.57 -8.99 -1.68
CA ASN A 51 10.40 -7.93 -1.14
C ASN A 51 11.46 -7.52 -2.19
N PRO A 52 11.43 -6.27 -2.68
CA PRO A 52 12.33 -5.80 -3.73
C PRO A 52 13.80 -5.71 -3.28
N ILE A 53 14.06 -5.65 -1.98
CA ILE A 53 15.41 -5.57 -1.42
C ILE A 53 16.08 -6.96 -1.40
N THR A 54 15.33 -7.97 -0.98
CA THR A 54 15.87 -9.32 -0.72
C THR A 54 15.54 -10.33 -1.82
N GLY A 55 14.58 -10.01 -2.69
CA GLY A 55 14.02 -10.90 -3.70
C GLY A 55 13.13 -12.02 -3.13
N ARG A 56 12.96 -12.11 -1.80
CA ARG A 56 12.13 -13.12 -1.12
C ARG A 56 10.66 -12.74 -1.19
N ARG A 57 9.78 -13.64 -0.75
CA ARG A 57 8.32 -13.44 -0.81
C ARG A 57 7.87 -12.20 -0.03
N TYR A 58 6.63 -11.78 -0.31
CA TYR A 58 5.95 -10.64 0.34
C TYR A 58 6.03 -10.59 1.87
N ASN A 59 6.19 -11.74 2.53
CA ASN A 59 6.26 -11.87 3.99
C ASN A 59 7.69 -11.82 4.55
N ASP A 60 8.69 -11.55 3.73
CA ASP A 60 10.02 -11.16 4.20
C ASP A 60 10.01 -9.68 4.58
N CYS A 61 9.57 -9.40 5.80
CA CYS A 61 9.32 -8.04 6.24
C CYS A 61 10.58 -7.38 6.83
N LYS A 62 11.01 -6.26 6.22
CA LYS A 62 12.15 -5.42 6.66
C LYS A 62 11.73 -3.96 6.72
N ALA A 63 12.08 -3.27 7.81
CA ALA A 63 11.61 -1.91 8.12
C ALA A 63 12.10 -0.81 7.15
N ASP A 64 13.14 -1.07 6.36
CA ASP A 64 13.70 -0.14 5.37
C ASP A 64 13.20 -0.41 3.94
N THR A 65 12.31 -1.39 3.74
CA THR A 65 11.92 -1.82 2.38
C THR A 65 11.27 -0.68 1.60
N VAL A 66 10.29 0.01 2.19
CA VAL A 66 9.51 1.05 1.51
C VAL A 66 10.36 2.29 1.24
N SER A 67 11.05 2.81 2.24
CA SER A 67 11.89 4.02 2.09
C SER A 67 12.98 3.86 1.03
N ARG A 68 13.49 2.63 0.81
CA ARG A 68 14.49 2.34 -0.21
C ARG A 68 13.94 2.24 -1.63
N ILE A 69 12.64 1.98 -1.80
CA ILE A 69 12.01 1.94 -3.13
C ILE A 69 11.30 3.24 -3.50
N LEU A 70 11.00 4.11 -2.53
CA LEU A 70 10.45 5.44 -2.80
C LEU A 70 11.48 6.37 -3.49
N PRO A 71 11.04 7.48 -4.11
CA PRO A 71 11.95 8.45 -4.69
C PRO A 71 13.05 8.88 -3.71
N GLY A 72 14.31 8.83 -4.17
CA GLY A 72 15.49 9.07 -3.33
C GLY A 72 16.11 7.81 -2.71
N GLY A 73 15.40 6.67 -2.70
CA GLY A 73 15.91 5.39 -2.23
C GLY A 73 16.84 4.69 -3.25
N ASP A 74 17.75 3.86 -2.73
CA ASP A 74 18.77 3.14 -3.54
C ASP A 74 18.20 2.02 -4.42
N ARG A 75 16.93 1.64 -4.21
CA ARG A 75 16.19 0.64 -4.99
C ARG A 75 15.04 1.23 -5.79
N HIS A 76 14.93 2.56 -5.89
CA HIS A 76 13.86 3.22 -6.63
C HIS A 76 13.78 2.78 -8.11
N ALA A 77 14.92 2.58 -8.76
CA ALA A 77 14.96 2.11 -10.14
C ALA A 77 14.31 0.73 -10.34
N LEU A 78 14.51 -0.18 -9.38
CA LEU A 78 13.91 -1.53 -9.42
C LEU A 78 12.39 -1.46 -9.25
N PHE A 79 11.91 -0.55 -8.41
CA PHE A 79 10.48 -0.36 -8.23
C PHE A 79 9.81 0.21 -9.47
N ARG A 80 10.43 1.21 -10.12
CA ARG A 80 9.97 1.71 -11.43
C ARG A 80 9.95 0.62 -12.49
N GLU A 81 10.99 -0.21 -12.57
CA GLU A 81 10.98 -1.35 -13.50
C GLU A 81 9.81 -2.31 -13.20
N THR A 82 9.53 -2.57 -11.92
CA THR A 82 8.41 -3.44 -11.53
C THR A 82 7.06 -2.84 -11.95
N LEU A 83 6.87 -1.53 -11.74
CA LEU A 83 5.68 -0.82 -12.21
C LEU A 83 5.62 -0.75 -13.74
N ASP A 84 6.77 -0.72 -14.41
CA ASP A 84 6.82 -0.75 -15.86
C ASP A 84 6.26 -2.07 -16.41
N TRP A 85 6.57 -3.18 -15.76
CA TRP A 85 6.01 -4.49 -16.10
C TRP A 85 4.52 -4.59 -15.78
N ALA A 86 4.09 -4.05 -14.64
CA ALA A 86 2.65 -3.94 -14.33
C ALA A 86 1.91 -3.14 -15.40
N ALA A 87 2.47 -2.01 -15.85
CA ALA A 87 1.87 -1.21 -16.93
C ALA A 87 1.81 -1.97 -18.26
N VAL A 88 2.91 -2.62 -18.67
CA VAL A 88 2.94 -3.44 -19.90
C VAL A 88 1.89 -4.54 -19.84
N PHE A 89 1.79 -5.23 -18.70
CA PHE A 89 0.79 -6.26 -18.51
C PHE A 89 -0.62 -5.71 -18.62
N SER A 90 -0.96 -4.67 -17.86
CA SER A 90 -2.31 -4.08 -17.84
C SER A 90 -2.74 -3.56 -19.21
N LEU A 91 -1.83 -2.94 -19.97
CA LEU A 91 -2.10 -2.45 -21.33
C LEU A 91 -2.21 -3.57 -22.38
N SER A 92 -1.72 -4.77 -22.07
CA SER A 92 -1.82 -5.95 -22.92
C SER A 92 -3.15 -6.69 -22.79
N LEU A 93 -3.96 -6.36 -21.76
CA LEU A 93 -5.27 -6.96 -21.52
C LEU A 93 -6.29 -6.40 -22.50
N ARG A 94 -6.29 -6.94 -23.73
CA ARG A 94 -7.23 -6.56 -24.78
C ARG A 94 -8.05 -7.75 -25.21
N ALA A 95 -9.37 -7.57 -25.24
CA ALA A 95 -10.28 -8.54 -25.83
C ALA A 95 -10.05 -8.63 -27.36
N PRO A 96 -10.57 -9.68 -28.03
CA PRO A 96 -10.35 -9.86 -29.47
C PRO A 96 -10.83 -8.70 -30.35
N ASP A 97 -11.82 -7.93 -29.89
CA ASP A 97 -12.32 -6.71 -30.55
C ASP A 97 -11.43 -5.48 -30.33
N GLY A 98 -10.34 -5.61 -29.57
CA GLY A 98 -9.41 -4.54 -29.22
C GLY A 98 -9.78 -3.76 -27.96
N THR A 99 -10.94 -4.03 -27.36
CA THR A 99 -11.41 -3.39 -26.12
C THR A 99 -10.42 -3.66 -24.99
N LEU A 100 -9.98 -2.60 -24.32
CA LEU A 100 -9.10 -2.70 -23.17
C LEU A 100 -9.90 -3.20 -21.96
N VAL A 101 -9.50 -4.33 -21.38
CA VAL A 101 -10.23 -5.00 -20.31
C VAL A 101 -10.09 -4.20 -19.01
N PRO A 102 -11.19 -3.74 -18.39
CA PRO A 102 -11.15 -3.09 -17.09
C PRO A 102 -10.78 -4.05 -15.97
N VAL A 103 -9.96 -3.58 -15.02
CA VAL A 103 -9.48 -4.37 -13.88
C VAL A 103 -9.56 -3.54 -12.60
N ILE A 104 -10.09 -4.13 -11.53
CA ILE A 104 -9.95 -3.60 -10.17
C ILE A 104 -8.57 -3.99 -9.67
N PHE A 105 -7.66 -3.04 -9.52
CA PHE A 105 -6.32 -3.25 -9.00
C PHE A 105 -6.27 -2.91 -7.52
N ARG A 106 -5.86 -3.87 -6.70
CA ARG A 106 -5.85 -3.80 -5.24
C ARG A 106 -4.43 -3.98 -4.70
N PRO A 107 -3.53 -2.98 -4.92
CA PRO A 107 -2.17 -3.05 -4.43
C PRO A 107 -2.12 -2.84 -2.92
N TRP A 108 -1.01 -3.24 -2.29
CA TRP A 108 -0.67 -2.86 -0.90
C TRP A 108 -1.76 -3.13 0.16
N HIS A 109 -2.58 -4.16 -0.07
CA HIS A 109 -3.69 -4.54 0.80
C HIS A 109 -3.25 -4.98 2.20
N GLU A 110 -4.19 -4.93 3.14
CA GLU A 110 -4.03 -5.37 4.53
C GLU A 110 -2.89 -4.68 5.30
N HIS A 111 -2.51 -3.46 4.91
CA HIS A 111 -1.34 -2.78 5.46
C HIS A 111 -1.39 -2.56 6.99
N THR A 112 -2.57 -2.60 7.59
CA THR A 112 -2.80 -2.52 9.05
C THR A 112 -2.44 -3.80 9.82
N HIS A 113 -2.24 -4.93 9.14
CA HIS A 113 -1.74 -6.19 9.72
C HIS A 113 -0.20 -6.20 9.83
N ASP A 114 0.48 -7.32 10.14
CA ASP A 114 1.97 -7.43 10.17
C ASP A 114 2.56 -8.48 9.22
N GLY A 115 1.79 -8.88 8.20
CA GLY A 115 2.12 -10.00 7.31
C GLY A 115 2.96 -9.67 6.08
N PHE A 116 3.08 -8.39 5.70
CA PHE A 116 3.74 -7.98 4.46
C PHE A 116 4.80 -6.90 4.69
N TRP A 117 5.75 -6.75 3.77
CA TRP A 117 6.81 -5.73 3.91
C TRP A 117 6.30 -4.29 3.78
N TRP A 118 5.10 -4.07 3.23
CA TRP A 118 4.43 -2.76 3.17
C TRP A 118 3.51 -2.49 4.37
N ASN A 119 3.48 -3.39 5.35
CA ASN A 119 2.60 -3.28 6.52
C ASN A 119 3.23 -2.55 7.70
N LEU A 120 2.41 -2.14 8.65
CA LEU A 120 2.85 -1.81 10.01
C LEU A 120 3.36 -3.07 10.75
N PRO A 121 4.55 -3.08 11.36
CA PRO A 121 5.37 -1.93 11.75
C PRO A 121 6.54 -1.63 10.79
N TYR A 122 6.59 -2.27 9.61
CA TYR A 122 7.71 -2.19 8.68
C TYR A 122 7.65 -0.97 7.76
N CYS A 123 6.46 -0.40 7.59
CA CYS A 123 6.20 0.79 6.80
C CYS A 123 5.46 1.81 7.67
N GLY A 124 5.97 3.03 7.76
CA GLY A 124 5.25 4.13 8.39
C GLY A 124 4.04 4.55 7.57
N GLU A 125 3.06 5.18 8.20
CA GLU A 125 1.83 5.61 7.52
C GLU A 125 2.11 6.59 6.37
N GLU A 126 3.01 7.57 6.58
CA GLU A 126 3.41 8.52 5.54
C GLU A 126 4.09 7.83 4.34
N ASP A 127 5.01 6.89 4.62
CA ASP A 127 5.68 6.10 3.58
C ASP A 127 4.68 5.21 2.81
N TYR A 128 3.67 4.67 3.49
CA TYR A 128 2.61 3.91 2.85
C TYR A 128 1.77 4.78 1.91
N VAL A 129 1.39 5.99 2.36
CA VAL A 129 0.69 6.97 1.52
C VAL A 129 1.54 7.35 0.31
N HIS A 130 2.84 7.60 0.49
CA HIS A 130 3.76 7.86 -0.61
C HIS A 130 3.88 6.68 -1.58
N LEU A 131 3.94 5.44 -1.07
CA LEU A 131 3.97 4.23 -1.89
C LEU A 131 2.71 4.10 -2.74
N TRP A 132 1.53 4.33 -2.13
CA TRP A 132 0.25 4.29 -2.82
C TRP A 132 0.17 5.35 -3.92
N ARG A 133 0.37 6.61 -3.55
CA ARG A 133 0.26 7.75 -4.46
C ARG A 133 1.28 7.66 -5.59
N PHE A 134 2.50 7.22 -5.31
CA PHE A 134 3.51 6.98 -6.35
C PHE A 134 3.08 5.87 -7.31
N THR A 135 2.53 4.77 -6.80
CA THR A 135 2.03 3.66 -7.64
C THR A 135 0.94 4.16 -8.60
N VAL A 136 -0.06 4.88 -8.07
CA VAL A 136 -1.16 5.46 -8.88
C VAL A 136 -0.61 6.45 -9.90
N HIS A 137 0.18 7.43 -9.46
CA HIS A 137 0.77 8.45 -10.34
C HIS A 137 1.60 7.83 -11.46
N TYR A 138 2.46 6.85 -11.13
CA TYR A 138 3.32 6.23 -12.10
C TYR A 138 2.53 5.42 -13.14
N LEU A 139 1.55 4.61 -12.71
CA LEU A 139 0.75 3.81 -13.63
C LEU A 139 -0.20 4.69 -14.47
N ARG A 140 -0.92 5.61 -13.83
CA ARG A 140 -1.93 6.46 -14.48
C ARG A 140 -1.31 7.57 -15.32
N ASP A 141 -0.40 8.35 -14.73
CA ASP A 141 0.04 9.63 -15.30
C ASP A 141 1.33 9.48 -16.12
N ILE A 142 2.26 8.62 -15.69
CA ILE A 142 3.54 8.39 -16.40
C ILE A 142 3.42 7.29 -17.46
N ARG A 143 2.72 6.20 -17.13
CA ARG A 143 2.60 5.02 -18.01
C ARG A 143 1.27 4.95 -18.77
N HIS A 144 0.37 5.91 -18.56
CA HIS A 144 -0.91 6.05 -19.26
C HIS A 144 -1.79 4.78 -19.23
N VAL A 145 -1.80 4.11 -18.07
CA VAL A 145 -2.67 2.95 -17.85
C VAL A 145 -4.06 3.44 -17.45
N HIS A 146 -5.03 3.26 -18.35
CA HIS A 146 -6.40 3.80 -18.21
C HIS A 146 -7.48 2.70 -18.09
N ASN A 147 -7.10 1.47 -17.75
CA ASN A 147 -8.02 0.36 -17.50
C ASN A 147 -7.98 -0.18 -16.06
N LEU A 148 -7.42 0.59 -15.13
CA LEU A 148 -7.36 0.23 -13.72
C LEU A 148 -8.31 1.10 -12.90
N LEU A 149 -9.08 0.48 -12.02
CA LEU A 149 -9.71 1.10 -10.85
C LEU A 149 -8.89 0.72 -9.61
N TYR A 150 -8.60 1.65 -8.71
CA TYR A 150 -7.75 1.44 -7.55
C TYR A 150 -8.59 1.12 -6.31
N ALA A 151 -8.43 -0.09 -5.77
CA ALA A 151 -9.13 -0.54 -4.58
C ALA A 151 -8.22 -0.51 -3.35
N TYR A 152 -8.54 0.34 -2.38
CA TYR A 152 -7.92 0.36 -1.06
C TYR A 152 -8.60 -0.68 -0.15
N ALA A 153 -7.83 -1.56 0.47
CA ALA A 153 -8.36 -2.59 1.36
C ALA A 153 -7.55 -2.70 2.65
N SER A 154 -8.16 -2.26 3.77
CA SER A 154 -7.59 -2.44 5.11
C SER A 154 -7.89 -3.85 5.63
N SER A 155 -7.11 -4.32 6.62
CA SER A 155 -7.35 -5.60 7.27
C SER A 155 -8.27 -5.43 8.48
N GLY A 156 -9.28 -6.30 8.61
CA GLY A 156 -10.03 -6.52 9.85
C GLY A 156 -9.31 -7.46 10.82
N ARG A 157 -8.17 -8.03 10.42
CA ARG A 157 -7.43 -9.01 11.19
C ARG A 157 -6.55 -8.32 12.25
N CYS A 158 -6.62 -8.80 13.49
CA CYS A 158 -5.80 -8.33 14.61
C CYS A 158 -6.00 -6.85 15.02
N ILE A 159 -6.98 -6.14 14.44
CA ILE A 159 -7.30 -4.75 14.75
C ILE A 159 -8.81 -4.57 14.86
N LYS A 160 -9.26 -3.75 15.81
CA LYS A 160 -10.66 -3.34 15.87
C LYS A 160 -10.93 -2.37 14.75
N VAL A 161 -11.83 -2.71 13.83
CA VAL A 161 -12.24 -1.82 12.74
C VAL A 161 -13.10 -0.67 13.28
N THR A 162 -12.50 0.51 13.36
CA THR A 162 -13.15 1.82 13.48
C THR A 162 -12.84 2.64 12.23
N GLU A 163 -13.53 3.76 12.01
CA GLU A 163 -13.23 4.68 10.91
C GLU A 163 -11.75 5.11 10.91
N ALA A 164 -11.23 5.50 12.08
CA ALA A 164 -9.83 5.93 12.22
C ALA A 164 -8.83 4.81 11.87
N THR A 165 -9.07 3.58 12.33
CA THR A 165 -8.16 2.45 11.99
C THR A 165 -8.35 1.98 10.55
N TYR A 166 -9.54 2.16 9.99
CA TYR A 166 -9.85 1.78 8.62
C TYR A 166 -9.19 2.74 7.63
N LEU A 167 -9.21 4.04 7.92
CA LEU A 167 -8.63 5.09 7.09
C LEU A 167 -7.14 5.36 7.38
N GLN A 168 -6.52 4.62 8.29
CA GLN A 168 -5.07 4.68 8.48
C GLN A 168 -4.38 4.40 7.14
N GLY A 169 -3.44 5.26 6.72
CA GLY A 169 -2.75 5.10 5.44
C GLY A 169 -3.62 5.35 4.20
N TYR A 170 -4.84 5.89 4.35
CA TYR A 170 -5.70 6.24 3.23
C TYR A 170 -5.04 7.31 2.36
N ALA A 171 -4.84 7.00 1.08
CA ALA A 171 -4.04 7.83 0.17
C ALA A 171 -4.77 9.08 -0.36
N GLY A 172 -6.07 9.21 -0.10
CA GLY A 172 -6.92 10.30 -0.54
C GLY A 172 -7.88 9.93 -1.68
N ASP A 173 -8.96 10.70 -1.78
CA ASP A 173 -10.05 10.49 -2.74
C ASP A 173 -9.63 10.61 -4.21
N ASP A 174 -8.48 11.25 -4.48
CA ASP A 174 -7.90 11.38 -5.82
C ASP A 174 -7.10 10.15 -6.29
N CYS A 175 -6.91 9.17 -5.39
CA CYS A 175 -6.10 7.97 -5.61
C CYS A 175 -6.85 6.65 -5.38
N VAL A 176 -8.10 6.68 -4.90
CA VAL A 176 -8.86 5.49 -4.52
C VAL A 176 -10.26 5.55 -5.13
N ASP A 177 -10.61 4.51 -5.89
CA ASP A 177 -11.93 4.36 -6.51
C ASP A 177 -12.87 3.48 -5.66
N ILE A 178 -12.30 2.50 -4.93
CA ILE A 178 -13.07 1.48 -4.19
C ILE A 178 -12.48 1.31 -2.78
N LEU A 179 -13.36 1.33 -1.77
CA LEU A 179 -13.06 1.01 -0.38
C LEU A 179 -13.44 -0.45 -0.08
N GLY A 180 -12.47 -1.26 0.35
CA GLY A 180 -12.63 -2.68 0.70
C GLY A 180 -12.14 -3.01 2.11
N LEU A 181 -12.49 -4.20 2.59
CA LEU A 181 -12.06 -4.72 3.90
C LEU A 181 -11.76 -6.21 3.75
N ASP A 182 -10.55 -6.61 4.11
CA ASP A 182 -10.15 -8.02 4.16
C ASP A 182 -10.38 -8.53 5.58
N ASN A 183 -11.34 -9.44 5.76
CA ASN A 183 -11.71 -9.96 7.08
C ASN A 183 -12.01 -11.45 7.02
N ASP A 184 -11.01 -12.26 7.35
CA ASP A 184 -11.18 -13.70 7.47
C ASP A 184 -11.70 -14.05 8.87
N MET A 185 -12.84 -14.73 8.93
CA MET A 185 -13.52 -15.13 10.18
C MET A 185 -12.84 -16.30 10.91
N ASP A 186 -11.64 -16.71 10.52
CA ASP A 186 -10.98 -17.91 11.03
C ASP A 186 -10.17 -17.66 12.31
N ASN A 187 -10.73 -18.16 13.42
CA ASN A 187 -10.22 -18.31 14.80
C ASN A 187 -9.24 -17.21 15.30
N PRO A 188 -9.67 -16.32 16.22
CA PRO A 188 -8.92 -15.13 16.69
C PRO A 188 -7.59 -15.41 17.43
N LYS A 189 -7.16 -16.68 17.51
CA LYS A 189 -5.96 -17.11 18.25
C LYS A 189 -4.75 -17.47 17.38
N ARG A 190 -4.86 -17.52 16.05
CA ARG A 190 -3.70 -17.83 15.20
C ARG A 190 -2.94 -16.58 14.75
N SER A 191 -1.97 -16.25 15.60
CA SER A 191 -0.72 -15.50 15.36
C SER A 191 -0.79 -13.98 15.13
N CYS A 192 -1.68 -13.24 15.79
CA CYS A 192 -1.40 -11.82 16.03
C CYS A 192 -0.19 -11.74 16.96
N ARG A 193 1.01 -11.40 16.46
CA ARG A 193 2.19 -11.22 17.33
C ARG A 193 1.99 -9.95 18.16
N GLY A 194 1.67 -10.12 19.44
CA GLY A 194 1.91 -9.12 20.48
C GLY A 194 1.11 -7.81 20.45
N ARG A 195 0.05 -7.68 19.65
CA ARG A 195 -0.81 -6.46 19.65
C ARG A 195 -2.18 -6.62 20.32
N ALA A 196 -2.35 -7.65 21.15
CA ALA A 196 -3.45 -7.67 22.12
C ALA A 196 -3.02 -6.85 23.36
N GLY A 197 -3.15 -5.52 23.31
CA GLY A 197 -3.15 -4.70 24.54
C GLY A 197 -2.17 -3.53 24.64
N SER A 198 -1.42 -3.14 23.60
CA SER A 198 -0.70 -1.86 23.61
C SER A 198 -1.51 -0.80 22.87
N GLU A 199 -2.01 0.18 23.62
CA GLU A 199 -2.45 1.46 23.07
C GLU A 199 -1.41 1.93 22.05
N ILE A 200 -1.85 2.18 20.81
CA ILE A 200 -1.05 2.85 19.79
C ILE A 200 -0.75 4.24 20.35
N ARG A 201 0.42 4.39 20.98
CA ARG A 201 0.91 5.69 21.43
C ARG A 201 1.27 6.49 20.18
N PHE A 202 0.37 7.38 19.78
CA PHE A 202 0.67 8.47 18.87
C PHE A 202 1.76 9.34 19.50
N GLN A 203 3.01 9.19 19.06
CA GLN A 203 4.00 10.24 19.24
C GLN A 203 3.68 11.33 18.21
N GLN A 204 2.81 12.26 18.61
CA GLN A 204 2.63 13.51 17.89
C GLN A 204 3.99 14.20 17.83
N ALA A 205 4.52 14.37 16.61
CA ALA A 205 5.61 15.28 16.33
C ALA A 205 5.11 16.72 16.48
N GLN A 206 4.94 17.18 17.72
CA GLN A 206 4.97 18.60 18.02
C GLN A 206 6.42 19.04 17.96
N ASN A 207 6.82 19.66 16.86
CA ASN A 207 7.76 20.80 16.84
C ASN A 207 7.92 21.32 15.42
N CYS A 208 6.92 22.07 14.96
CA CYS A 208 7.15 23.11 13.98
C CYS A 208 6.05 24.16 14.11
N ARG A 209 6.27 25.18 14.96
CA ARG A 209 5.72 26.52 14.77
C ARG A 209 6.47 27.59 15.58
N SER A 210 6.91 28.58 14.81
CA SER A 210 7.24 29.98 15.12
C SER A 210 8.41 30.28 16.06
N SER A 211 9.53 30.58 15.41
CA SER A 211 10.34 31.76 15.71
C SER A 211 9.47 33.02 15.81
N ARG A 212 9.61 33.76 16.91
CA ARG A 212 9.49 35.24 17.01
C ARG A 212 9.72 35.66 18.48
N GLY A 213 10.53 36.70 18.67
CA GLY A 213 10.43 37.56 19.85
C GLY A 213 11.53 37.39 20.89
N THR A 214 12.69 37.97 20.63
CA THR A 214 13.61 38.44 21.67
C THR A 214 12.92 39.48 22.55
N GLU A 215 12.94 39.30 23.86
CA GLU A 215 12.88 40.43 24.80
C GLU A 215 13.64 40.08 26.08
N ARG A 216 14.64 40.93 26.37
CA ARG A 216 15.40 40.96 27.61
C ARG A 216 14.53 41.65 28.66
N GLU A 217 14.35 41.04 29.83
CA GLU A 217 13.95 41.78 31.02
C GLU A 217 15.01 41.66 32.11
N SER A 218 15.59 42.82 32.38
CA SER A 218 16.34 43.21 33.56
C SER A 218 15.44 43.28 34.79
N GLY A 219 16.00 42.92 35.95
CA GLY A 219 15.67 43.58 37.21
C GLY A 219 14.94 42.73 38.25
N ARG A 220 15.68 42.27 39.26
CA ARG A 220 15.17 42.21 40.64
C ARG A 220 16.18 42.81 41.60
N PHE A 221 15.88 44.06 41.95
CA PHE A 221 16.26 44.72 43.19
C PHE A 221 15.67 43.93 44.37
N HIS A 222 16.50 43.61 45.37
CA HIS A 222 16.12 43.64 46.78
C HIS A 222 17.36 44.07 47.58
N GLY A 223 17.30 45.28 48.14
CA GLY A 223 18.14 45.68 49.27
C GLY A 223 17.73 44.91 50.53
N ASN A 224 18.34 45.08 51.69
CA ASN A 224 19.26 46.09 52.17
C ASN A 224 19.76 45.63 53.55
N ARG A 225 20.76 46.33 54.10
CA ARG A 225 21.24 46.34 55.52
C ARG A 225 22.30 45.26 55.88
N THR A 226 23.39 45.55 56.60
CA THR A 226 23.87 46.75 57.34
C THR A 226 25.27 46.43 57.91
N HIS A 227 26.09 47.49 58.11
CA HIS A 227 27.24 47.64 59.05
C HIS A 227 28.41 46.64 58.89
N ALA A 228 29.69 47.02 58.92
CA ALA A 228 30.41 48.21 59.40
C ALA A 228 31.67 48.39 58.55
#